data_AF-A0A552EKD7-F1
#
_entry.id   AF-A0A552EKD7-F1
#
_cell.length_a   1.000
_cell.length_b   1.000
_cell.length_c   1.000
_cell.angle_alpha   90.00
_cell.angle_beta   90.00
_cell.angle_gamma   90.00
#
_symmetry.space_group_name_H-M   'P 1'
#
loop_
_entity.id
_entity.type
_entity.pdbx_description
1 polymer ?
#
loop_
_entity_poly.entity_id
_entity_poly.type
_entity_poly.pdbx_seq_one_letter_code
_entity_poly.pdbx_strand_id
1 'polypeptide(L)'
;MPRPMSPQEKAQFRSWFPNLNVDAAVVTGEVTSTYNCISWTVGVTDRWLWPGSSISNFDTFYRGWGLVRASNGPIAAWGRSTSDMTHGCVSGPGHGPRWESKCGQSLRIQHGLSELEGANYGRVVSFYARALQLQAPAVALLEELTVALIQEAMQLTDEERSILERAVAEMPSELRQAYSEAFSAWKSTWFSGSLAIDSNPYSRAHGAEFDRLIALGPQILPLIVNSLSEEDNFLALALYDSIQSDSKLVVQFESDDPRLLEGEQGRAKRVVTHIPHPQLSQIKKAIKVVHSN
;
A
#
# COMPACT_ATOMS: atom_id res chain seq x y z
N MET A 1 15.51 15.69 9.80
CA MET A 1 15.52 17.16 9.89
C MET A 1 15.17 17.73 8.52
N PRO A 2 14.37 18.80 8.44
CA PRO A 2 14.10 19.46 7.17
C PRO A 2 15.40 19.91 6.48
N ARG A 3 15.51 19.67 5.16
CA ARG A 3 16.70 20.02 4.38
C ARG A 3 16.32 20.40 2.93
N PRO A 4 17.15 21.18 2.23
CA PRO A 4 16.98 21.35 0.79
C PRO A 4 17.22 20.03 0.05
N MET A 5 16.65 19.93 -1.16
CA MET A 5 16.97 18.85 -2.09
C MET A 5 18.42 18.94 -2.56
N SER A 6 19.09 17.79 -2.68
CA SER A 6 20.38 17.66 -3.35
C SER A 6 20.23 17.94 -4.86
N PRO A 7 21.32 18.24 -5.60
CA PRO A 7 21.24 18.44 -7.06
C PRO A 7 20.62 17.25 -7.80
N GLN A 8 20.91 16.02 -7.35
CA GLN A 8 20.37 14.80 -7.95
C GLN A 8 18.86 14.67 -7.68
N GLU A 9 18.44 14.93 -6.44
CA GLU A 9 17.03 14.95 -6.06
C GLU A 9 16.25 16.02 -6.82
N LYS A 10 16.83 17.22 -6.99
CA LYS A 10 16.22 18.29 -7.81
C LYS A 10 16.00 17.85 -9.25
N ALA A 11 16.99 17.24 -9.88
CA ALA A 11 16.89 16.75 -11.25
C ALA A 11 15.83 15.65 -11.37
N GLN A 12 15.81 14.71 -10.43
CA GLN A 12 14.86 13.61 -10.40
C GLN A 12 13.42 14.09 -10.15
N PHE A 13 13.20 14.90 -9.13
CA PHE A 13 11.86 15.43 -8.82
C PHE A 13 11.34 16.35 -9.92
N ARG A 14 12.20 17.11 -10.60
CA ARG A 14 11.79 17.91 -11.76
C ARG A 14 11.40 17.06 -12.97
N SER A 15 11.98 15.87 -13.14
CA SER A 15 11.56 14.95 -14.22
C SER A 15 10.19 14.32 -13.94
N TRP A 16 9.89 14.04 -12.67
CA TRP A 16 8.58 13.55 -12.26
C TRP A 16 7.49 14.63 -12.17
N PHE A 17 7.87 15.83 -11.73
CA PHE A 17 7.00 16.98 -11.48
C PHE A 17 7.58 18.24 -12.14
N PRO A 18 7.30 18.47 -13.44
CA PRO A 18 7.88 19.60 -14.18
C PRO A 18 7.53 20.98 -13.59
N ASN A 19 6.39 21.09 -12.91
CA ASN A 19 5.90 22.32 -12.28
C ASN A 19 6.48 22.55 -10.87
N LEU A 20 7.25 21.60 -10.33
CA LEU A 20 7.79 21.71 -8.98
C LEU A 20 8.92 22.74 -8.92
N ASN A 21 8.74 23.71 -8.02
CA ASN A 21 9.82 24.61 -7.64
C ASN A 21 10.78 23.88 -6.68
N VAL A 22 11.68 23.07 -7.25
CA VAL A 22 12.65 22.26 -6.50
C VAL A 22 13.66 23.08 -5.67
N ASP A 23 13.76 24.39 -5.90
CA ASP A 23 14.58 25.29 -5.09
C ASP A 23 13.85 25.80 -3.84
N ALA A 24 12.52 25.87 -3.89
CA ALA A 24 11.66 26.20 -2.76
C ALA A 24 11.14 24.95 -2.02
N ALA A 25 11.26 23.77 -2.63
CA ALA A 25 10.86 22.51 -2.01
C ALA A 25 11.81 22.14 -0.86
N VAL A 26 11.23 21.61 0.22
CA VAL A 26 11.97 21.18 1.41
C VAL A 26 11.73 19.72 1.64
N VAL A 27 12.79 18.92 1.74
CA VAL A 27 12.70 17.52 2.14
C VAL A 27 12.46 17.48 3.64
N THR A 28 11.37 16.84 4.06
CA THR A 28 11.00 16.67 5.47
C THR A 28 11.00 15.22 5.92
N GLY A 29 11.23 14.27 5.01
CA GLY A 29 11.41 12.85 5.31
C GLY A 29 12.18 12.15 4.19
N GLU A 30 13.02 11.20 4.58
CA GLU A 30 13.86 10.44 3.66
C GLU A 30 13.09 9.34 2.94
N VAL A 31 13.74 8.73 1.94
CA VAL A 31 13.22 7.57 1.18
C VAL A 31 12.90 6.42 2.14
N THR A 32 11.70 5.85 1.98
CA THR A 32 11.25 4.64 2.68
C THR A 32 10.05 4.02 1.96
N SER A 33 10.03 2.69 1.87
CA SER A 33 8.93 1.88 1.32
C SER A 33 7.79 1.64 2.32
N THR A 34 7.94 2.07 3.57
CA THR A 34 6.99 1.73 4.64
C THR A 34 5.64 2.43 4.49
N TYR A 35 5.63 3.71 4.13
CA TYR A 35 4.41 4.53 4.05
C TYR A 35 4.44 5.50 2.86
N ASN A 36 3.26 5.93 2.44
CA ASN A 36 3.05 6.80 1.27
C ASN A 36 2.37 8.13 1.65
N CYS A 37 1.96 8.89 0.64
CA CYS A 37 1.31 10.17 0.81
C CYS A 37 -0.03 10.08 1.54
N ILE A 38 -0.81 9.02 1.29
CA ILE A 38 -2.12 8.82 1.92
C ILE A 38 -1.94 8.54 3.41
N SER A 39 -1.01 7.64 3.76
CA SER A 39 -0.59 7.43 5.14
C SER A 39 -0.21 8.75 5.81
N TRP A 40 0.59 9.57 5.12
CA TRP A 40 1.02 10.86 5.66
C TRP A 40 -0.13 11.85 5.90
N THR A 41 -1.17 11.85 5.06
CA THR A 41 -2.32 12.74 5.26
C THR A 41 -3.10 12.50 6.55
N VAL A 42 -2.92 11.32 7.16
CA VAL A 42 -3.56 10.94 8.42
C VAL A 42 -2.55 10.70 9.55
N GLY A 43 -1.29 11.12 9.36
CA GLY A 43 -0.24 11.02 10.38
C GLY A 43 0.37 9.61 10.56
N VAL A 44 0.07 8.67 9.66
CA VAL A 44 0.57 7.29 9.72
C VAL A 44 1.91 7.18 9.00
N THR A 45 2.93 6.63 9.67
CA THR A 45 4.30 6.49 9.13
C THR A 45 4.86 5.07 9.17
N ASP A 46 4.09 4.10 9.65
CA ASP A 46 4.51 2.70 9.85
C ASP A 46 3.88 1.72 8.85
N ARG A 47 2.96 2.19 8.00
CA ARG A 47 2.28 1.35 7.00
C ARG A 47 1.82 2.15 5.78
N TRP A 48 1.58 1.44 4.68
CA TRP A 48 1.14 1.95 3.40
C TRP A 48 -0.38 1.89 3.33
N LEU A 49 -1.04 3.05 3.29
CA LEU A 49 -2.49 3.14 3.16
C LEU A 49 -2.87 3.35 1.70
N TRP A 50 -3.82 2.56 1.19
CA TRP A 50 -4.37 2.75 -0.14
C TRP A 50 -5.90 2.59 -0.11
N PRO A 51 -6.68 3.66 -0.30
CA PRO A 51 -8.14 3.59 -0.24
C PRO A 51 -8.76 2.82 -1.41
N GLY A 52 -8.09 2.82 -2.57
CA GLY A 52 -8.65 2.46 -3.87
C GLY A 52 -8.53 3.63 -4.86
N SER A 53 -9.11 3.50 -6.06
CA SER A 53 -8.93 4.46 -7.15
C SER A 53 -10.09 5.44 -7.34
N SER A 54 -11.21 5.28 -6.64
CA SER A 54 -12.35 6.19 -6.78
C SER A 54 -12.38 7.27 -5.70
N ILE A 55 -13.01 8.40 -6.00
CA ILE A 55 -13.26 9.44 -4.99
C ILE A 55 -14.13 8.91 -3.84
N SER A 56 -15.04 7.96 -4.12
CA SER A 56 -15.85 7.31 -3.09
C SER A 56 -14.98 6.50 -2.12
N ASN A 57 -13.91 5.87 -2.60
CA ASN A 57 -12.96 5.19 -1.73
C ASN A 57 -12.25 6.16 -0.79
N PHE A 58 -11.79 7.29 -1.33
CA PHE A 58 -11.14 8.35 -0.56
C PHE A 58 -12.11 8.97 0.45
N ASP A 59 -13.36 9.23 0.06
CA ASP A 59 -14.40 9.76 0.94
C ASP A 59 -14.58 8.89 2.17
N THR A 60 -14.70 7.58 1.94
CA THR A 60 -14.93 6.70 3.06
C THR A 60 -13.67 6.50 3.90
N PHE A 61 -12.50 6.33 3.28
CA PHE A 61 -11.24 6.27 4.00
C PHE A 61 -11.10 7.47 4.95
N TYR A 62 -11.26 8.69 4.45
CA TYR A 62 -11.16 9.90 5.27
C TYR A 62 -12.26 9.98 6.32
N ARG A 63 -13.47 9.50 6.04
CA ARG A 63 -14.55 9.40 7.05
C ARG A 63 -14.15 8.51 8.22
N GLY A 64 -13.44 7.40 7.98
CA GLY A 64 -12.88 6.54 9.03
C GLY A 64 -11.94 7.28 9.98
N TRP A 65 -11.28 8.34 9.48
CA TRP A 65 -10.44 9.25 10.25
C TRP A 65 -11.19 10.51 10.73
N GLY A 66 -12.52 10.52 10.75
CA GLY A 66 -13.33 11.67 11.18
C GLY A 66 -13.19 12.91 10.28
N LEU A 67 -12.79 12.72 9.03
CA LEU A 67 -12.64 13.76 8.02
C LEU A 67 -13.77 13.65 7.00
N VAL A 68 -14.30 14.79 6.56
CA VAL A 68 -15.38 14.87 5.58
C VAL A 68 -15.02 15.83 4.47
N ARG A 69 -15.64 15.67 3.29
CA ARG A 69 -15.46 16.61 2.18
C ARG A 69 -15.73 18.04 2.63
N ALA A 70 -14.91 18.96 2.15
CA ALA A 70 -15.04 20.37 2.41
C ALA A 70 -14.68 21.19 1.16
N SER A 71 -15.13 22.44 1.12
CA SER A 71 -14.75 23.38 0.05
C SER A 71 -13.26 23.73 0.07
N ASN A 72 -12.67 23.66 1.26
CA ASN A 72 -11.25 23.81 1.55
C ASN A 72 -10.92 22.96 2.78
N GLY A 73 -9.65 22.65 3.01
CA GLY A 73 -9.26 21.87 4.17
C GLY A 73 -7.77 21.63 4.23
N PRO A 74 -7.27 21.13 5.37
CA PRO A 74 -5.86 20.79 5.54
C PRO A 74 -5.42 19.61 4.67
N ILE A 75 -6.35 18.80 4.13
CA ILE A 75 -6.05 17.65 3.29
C ILE A 75 -6.62 17.88 1.90
N ALA A 76 -5.82 17.65 0.87
CA ALA A 76 -6.24 17.63 -0.52
C ALA A 76 -6.03 16.23 -1.10
N ALA A 77 -7.06 15.67 -1.72
CA ALA A 77 -6.99 14.43 -2.47
C ALA A 77 -6.89 14.73 -3.97
N TRP A 78 -6.07 13.93 -4.65
CA TRP A 78 -5.67 14.18 -6.02
C TRP A 78 -5.97 13.00 -6.92
N GLY A 79 -6.22 13.29 -8.18
CA GLY A 79 -6.48 12.29 -9.20
C GLY A 79 -6.46 12.88 -10.60
N ARG A 80 -6.42 11.99 -11.59
CA ARG A 80 -6.62 12.35 -13.02
C ARG A 80 -8.11 12.51 -13.32
N SER A 81 -8.95 11.81 -12.55
CA SER A 81 -10.40 11.93 -12.54
C SER A 81 -10.96 11.48 -11.19
N THR A 82 -12.27 11.60 -10.98
CA THR A 82 -12.94 11.07 -9.78
C THR A 82 -12.97 9.53 -9.71
N SER A 83 -12.58 8.84 -10.78
CA SER A 83 -12.45 7.37 -10.83
C SER A 83 -10.98 6.92 -11.02
N ASP A 84 -10.04 7.86 -10.98
CA ASP A 84 -8.60 7.61 -11.07
C ASP A 84 -7.87 8.56 -10.11
N MET A 85 -8.10 8.32 -8.82
CA MET A 85 -7.43 8.95 -7.69
C MET A 85 -6.01 8.38 -7.56
N THR A 86 -5.05 9.25 -7.22
CA THR A 86 -3.62 8.91 -7.26
C THR A 86 -2.92 9.08 -5.92
N HIS A 87 -3.20 10.17 -5.20
CA HIS A 87 -2.38 10.59 -4.06
C HIS A 87 -3.13 11.62 -3.18
N GLY A 88 -2.53 12.02 -2.07
CA GLY A 88 -3.04 13.08 -1.20
C GLY A 88 -1.91 13.93 -0.63
N CYS A 89 -2.19 15.16 -0.25
CA CYS A 89 -1.25 16.04 0.43
C CYS A 89 -1.91 16.73 1.62
N VAL A 90 -1.09 17.15 2.59
CA VAL A 90 -1.55 17.74 3.85
C VAL A 90 -0.85 19.06 4.14
N SER A 91 -1.53 19.97 4.82
CA SER A 91 -1.01 21.24 5.33
C SER A 91 -1.63 21.57 6.68
N GLY A 92 -1.10 22.58 7.37
CA GLY A 92 -1.64 23.05 8.64
C GLY A 92 -0.79 22.64 9.86
N PRO A 93 -1.36 22.70 11.08
CA PRO A 93 -0.61 22.46 12.32
C PRO A 93 0.12 21.11 12.31
N GLY A 94 1.39 21.10 12.72
CA GLY A 94 2.25 19.91 12.67
C GLY A 94 2.99 19.70 11.35
N HIS A 95 2.66 20.48 10.31
CA HIS A 95 3.34 20.51 9.02
C HIS A 95 4.02 21.88 8.82
N GLY A 96 4.88 22.00 7.79
CA GLY A 96 5.52 23.30 7.50
C GLY A 96 4.60 24.29 6.79
N PRO A 97 5.16 25.43 6.33
CA PRO A 97 4.37 26.54 5.78
C PRO A 97 3.75 26.26 4.40
N ARG A 98 3.93 25.06 3.85
CA ARG A 98 3.55 24.62 2.52
C ARG A 98 2.85 23.26 2.59
N TRP A 99 2.25 22.82 1.50
CA TRP A 99 1.67 21.47 1.41
C TRP A 99 2.77 20.42 1.44
N GLU A 100 2.45 19.24 1.96
CA GLU A 100 3.42 18.18 2.17
C GLU A 100 2.91 16.83 1.65
N SER A 101 3.79 16.11 0.96
CA SER A 101 3.49 14.79 0.37
C SER A 101 4.65 13.84 0.60
N LYS A 102 4.38 12.61 1.05
CA LYS A 102 5.32 11.47 1.00
C LYS A 102 5.20 10.81 -0.37
N CYS A 103 6.06 11.16 -1.32
CA CYS A 103 5.88 10.77 -2.72
C CYS A 103 6.21 9.29 -2.94
N GLY A 104 5.21 8.39 -2.80
CA GLY A 104 5.40 6.95 -2.88
C GLY A 104 6.47 6.46 -1.91
N GLN A 105 7.45 5.69 -2.41
CA GLN A 105 8.64 5.29 -1.65
C GLN A 105 9.64 6.44 -1.48
N SER A 106 9.63 7.42 -2.39
CA SER A 106 10.58 8.52 -2.43
C SER A 106 10.43 9.51 -1.27
N LEU A 107 11.11 10.65 -1.36
CA LEU A 107 11.16 11.67 -0.31
C LEU A 107 9.77 12.17 0.10
N ARG A 108 9.66 12.56 1.37
CA ARG A 108 8.58 13.45 1.82
C ARG A 108 9.03 14.89 1.63
N ILE A 109 8.25 15.67 0.90
CA ILE A 109 8.61 17.03 0.50
C ILE A 109 7.50 18.02 0.78
N GLN A 110 7.90 19.26 1.03
CA GLN A 110 7.03 20.42 0.98
C GLN A 110 7.00 21.03 -0.42
N HIS A 111 5.82 21.43 -0.87
CA HIS A 111 5.54 21.95 -2.21
C HIS A 111 4.32 22.89 -2.19
N GLY A 112 4.15 23.66 -3.26
CA GLY A 112 2.94 24.46 -3.48
C GLY A 112 1.78 23.55 -3.85
N LEU A 113 0.54 24.01 -3.61
CA LEU A 113 -0.65 23.17 -3.84
C LEU A 113 -0.65 22.59 -5.26
N SER A 114 -0.46 23.40 -6.29
CA SER A 114 -0.49 22.90 -7.68
C SER A 114 0.85 22.44 -8.25
N GLU A 115 1.94 22.44 -7.46
CA GLU A 115 3.29 22.20 -7.99
C GLU A 115 3.55 20.75 -8.40
N LEU A 116 2.74 19.80 -7.92
CA LEU A 116 2.81 18.39 -8.31
C LEU A 116 1.77 18.02 -9.39
N GLU A 117 1.05 18.99 -9.96
CA GLU A 117 0.12 18.74 -11.05
C GLU A 117 0.83 18.20 -12.29
N GLY A 118 0.26 17.17 -12.91
CA GLY A 118 0.82 16.56 -14.12
C GLY A 118 0.33 15.15 -14.38
N ALA A 119 0.92 14.48 -15.36
CA ALA A 119 0.50 13.14 -15.78
C ALA A 119 0.59 12.09 -14.66
N ASN A 120 1.59 12.20 -13.78
CA ASN A 120 1.79 11.24 -12.69
C ASN A 120 0.69 11.38 -11.61
N TYR A 121 0.40 12.59 -11.18
CA TYR A 121 -0.37 12.89 -9.97
C TYR A 121 -1.74 13.55 -10.24
N GLY A 122 -2.04 13.88 -11.49
CA GLY A 122 -3.28 14.55 -11.88
C GLY A 122 -3.36 15.97 -11.32
N ARG A 123 -4.50 16.29 -10.70
CA ARG A 123 -4.79 17.58 -10.06
C ARG A 123 -5.55 17.36 -8.75
N VAL A 124 -5.71 18.42 -7.96
CA VAL A 124 -6.60 18.39 -6.79
C VAL A 124 -8.04 18.10 -7.24
N VAL A 125 -8.66 17.10 -6.63
CA VAL A 125 -10.05 16.68 -6.90
C VAL A 125 -10.98 17.06 -5.76
N SER A 126 -10.53 16.99 -4.51
CA SER A 126 -11.36 17.33 -3.34
C SER A 126 -10.49 17.76 -2.16
N PHE A 127 -11.09 18.50 -1.22
CA PHE A 127 -10.51 18.77 0.08
C PHE A 127 -11.26 18.05 1.19
N TYR A 128 -10.58 17.80 2.31
CA TYR A 128 -11.15 17.20 3.51
C TYR A 128 -10.76 18.00 4.75
N ALA A 129 -11.71 18.11 5.68
CA ALA A 129 -11.53 18.75 6.97
C ALA A 129 -12.22 17.93 8.08
N ARG A 130 -11.83 18.15 9.33
CA ARG A 130 -12.45 17.47 10.48
C ARG A 130 -13.93 17.81 10.53
N ALA A 131 -14.78 16.80 10.69
CA ALA A 131 -16.18 17.02 11.08
C ALA A 131 -16.21 17.70 12.46
N LEU A 132 -17.10 18.68 12.67
CA LEU A 132 -17.19 19.44 13.91
C LEU A 132 -17.31 18.53 15.15
N GLN A 133 -16.28 18.58 16.00
CA GLN A 133 -16.13 18.11 17.40
C GLN A 133 -16.77 16.76 17.80
N LEU A 134 -15.94 15.70 17.76
CA LEU A 134 -15.91 14.68 18.81
C LEU A 134 -14.59 14.84 19.61
N GLN A 135 -14.64 14.61 20.92
CA GLN A 135 -13.54 14.88 21.85
C GLN A 135 -12.29 14.07 21.48
N ALA A 136 -11.24 14.79 21.04
CA ALA A 136 -9.99 14.24 20.52
C ALA A 136 -9.23 13.24 21.43
N PRO A 137 -9.23 13.35 22.78
CA PRO A 137 -8.39 12.48 23.61
C PRO A 137 -8.87 11.02 23.66
N ALA A 138 -10.18 10.80 23.67
CA ALA A 138 -10.74 9.45 23.76
C ALA A 138 -10.60 8.69 22.42
N VAL A 139 -10.75 9.40 21.30
CA VAL A 139 -10.59 8.82 19.95
C VAL A 139 -9.13 8.40 19.72
N ALA A 140 -8.16 9.25 20.05
CA ALA A 140 -6.74 8.92 19.90
C ALA A 140 -6.33 7.72 20.76
N LEU A 141 -6.82 7.63 22.00
CA LEU A 141 -6.55 6.48 22.87
C LEU A 141 -7.22 5.19 22.35
N LEU A 142 -8.44 5.28 21.83
CA LEU A 142 -9.11 4.16 21.17
C LEU A 142 -8.38 3.74 19.90
N GLU A 143 -7.89 4.67 19.09
CA GLU A 143 -7.06 4.40 17.91
C GLU A 143 -5.78 3.67 18.30
N GLU A 144 -5.03 4.17 19.31
CA GLU A 144 -3.79 3.53 19.79
C GLU A 144 -4.04 2.13 20.34
N LEU A 145 -5.06 1.95 21.19
CA LEU A 145 -5.42 0.64 21.74
C LEU A 145 -5.90 -0.33 20.66
N THR A 146 -6.68 0.16 19.70
CA THR A 146 -7.15 -0.65 18.57
C THR A 146 -5.98 -1.07 17.70
N VAL A 147 -5.04 -0.16 17.39
CA VAL A 147 -3.82 -0.48 16.63
C VAL A 147 -2.95 -1.49 17.36
N ALA A 148 -2.76 -1.35 18.67
CA ALA A 148 -1.93 -2.27 19.46
C ALA A 148 -2.54 -3.69 19.52
N LEU A 149 -3.85 -3.80 19.80
CA LEU A 149 -4.56 -5.09 19.80
C LEU A 149 -4.54 -5.75 18.41
N ILE A 150 -4.67 -4.93 17.37
CA ILE A 150 -4.58 -5.37 15.98
C ILE A 150 -3.16 -5.88 15.66
N GLN A 151 -2.11 -5.16 16.05
CA GLN A 151 -0.72 -5.57 15.82
C GLN A 151 -0.37 -6.90 16.53
N GLU A 152 -0.90 -7.13 17.73
CA GLU A 152 -0.73 -8.38 18.47
C GLU A 152 -1.46 -9.56 17.79
N ALA A 153 -2.68 -9.34 17.31
CA ALA A 153 -3.46 -10.34 16.57
C ALA A 153 -2.93 -10.62 15.15
N MET A 154 -1.95 -9.86 14.67
CA MET A 154 -1.42 -9.92 13.30
C MET A 154 -0.12 -10.73 13.16
N GLN A 155 0.40 -11.31 14.25
CA GLN A 155 1.57 -12.16 14.20
C GLN A 155 1.18 -13.60 13.83
N LEU A 156 1.88 -14.17 12.85
CA LEU A 156 1.83 -15.60 12.59
C LEU A 156 2.26 -16.37 13.83
N THR A 157 1.46 -17.36 14.24
CA THR A 157 1.89 -18.34 15.23
C THR A 157 2.98 -19.25 14.65
N ASP A 158 3.80 -19.85 15.51
CA ASP A 158 4.83 -20.81 15.08
C ASP A 158 4.24 -22.00 14.31
N GLU A 159 3.03 -22.42 14.66
CA GLU A 159 2.31 -23.50 13.96
C GLU A 159 1.91 -23.06 12.54
N GLU A 160 1.32 -21.87 12.36
CA GLU A 160 0.96 -21.36 11.04
C GLU A 160 2.18 -21.17 10.15
N ARG A 161 3.29 -20.68 10.72
CA ARG A 161 4.57 -20.59 10.01
C ARG A 161 5.07 -21.97 9.57
N SER A 162 5.09 -22.95 10.47
CA SER A 162 5.53 -24.31 10.14
C SER A 162 4.66 -24.98 9.08
N ILE A 163 3.36 -24.71 9.09
CA ILE A 163 2.43 -25.19 8.07
C ILE A 163 2.77 -24.57 6.70
N LEU A 164 2.98 -23.26 6.64
CA LEU A 164 3.33 -22.56 5.40
C LEU A 164 4.67 -23.05 4.83
N GLU A 165 5.68 -23.18 5.68
CA GLU A 165 7.00 -23.71 5.32
C GLU A 165 6.92 -25.13 4.74
N ARG A 166 6.12 -26.01 5.35
CA ARG A 166 5.88 -27.37 4.84
C ARG A 166 5.18 -27.35 3.48
N ALA A 167 4.13 -26.53 3.34
CA ALA A 167 3.40 -26.41 2.08
C ALA A 167 4.31 -25.92 0.95
N VAL A 168 5.22 -24.98 1.23
CA VAL A 168 6.26 -24.56 0.29
C VAL A 168 7.26 -25.70 0.02
N ALA A 169 7.75 -26.40 1.04
CA ALA A 169 8.75 -27.45 0.89
C ALA A 169 8.26 -28.65 0.05
N GLU A 170 6.97 -28.95 0.06
CA GLU A 170 6.35 -30.02 -0.73
C GLU A 170 6.18 -29.67 -2.22
N MET A 171 6.39 -28.40 -2.61
CA MET A 171 6.29 -27.97 -4.00
C MET A 171 7.52 -28.36 -4.83
N PRO A 172 7.36 -28.63 -6.15
CA PRO A 172 8.46 -28.97 -7.04
C PRO A 172 9.61 -27.94 -6.99
N SER A 173 10.85 -28.41 -6.94
CA SER A 173 12.05 -27.56 -6.90
C SER A 173 12.08 -26.57 -8.05
N GLU A 174 11.70 -27.02 -9.25
CA GLU A 174 11.70 -26.24 -10.48
C GLU A 174 10.68 -25.10 -10.39
N LEU A 175 9.50 -25.36 -9.82
CA LEU A 175 8.46 -24.35 -9.63
C LEU A 175 8.87 -23.32 -8.58
N ARG A 176 9.49 -23.75 -7.47
CA ARG A 176 10.02 -22.83 -6.44
C ARG A 176 11.12 -21.93 -7.00
N GLN A 177 12.02 -22.50 -7.80
CA GLN A 177 13.09 -21.74 -8.44
C GLN A 177 12.52 -20.73 -9.46
N ALA A 178 11.62 -21.17 -10.34
CA ALA A 178 10.99 -20.30 -11.33
C ALA A 178 10.22 -19.14 -10.67
N TYR A 179 9.50 -19.42 -9.57
CA TYR A 179 8.85 -18.38 -8.77
C TYR A 179 9.86 -17.42 -8.15
N SER A 180 10.91 -17.92 -7.48
CA SER A 180 11.89 -17.08 -6.80
C SER A 180 12.60 -16.12 -7.77
N GLU A 181 12.97 -16.62 -8.94
CA GLU A 181 13.60 -15.83 -10.01
C GLU A 181 12.63 -14.77 -10.57
N ALA A 182 11.40 -15.17 -10.90
CA ALA A 182 10.38 -14.26 -11.44
C ALA A 182 9.95 -13.20 -10.40
N PHE A 183 9.78 -13.59 -9.13
CA PHE A 183 9.38 -12.72 -8.05
C PHE A 183 10.47 -11.70 -7.73
N SER A 184 11.74 -12.13 -7.69
CA SER A 184 12.86 -11.22 -7.48
C SER A 184 13.00 -10.20 -8.62
N ALA A 185 12.82 -10.65 -9.87
CA ALA A 185 12.82 -9.77 -11.03
C ALA A 185 11.68 -8.74 -10.95
N TRP A 186 10.45 -9.18 -10.65
CA TRP A 186 9.30 -8.30 -10.50
C TRP A 186 9.44 -7.33 -9.32
N LYS A 187 9.92 -7.81 -8.16
CA LYS A 187 10.16 -6.97 -6.98
C LYS A 187 11.17 -5.85 -7.28
N SER A 188 12.16 -6.10 -8.14
CA SER A 188 13.12 -5.08 -8.54
C SER A 188 12.50 -3.92 -9.34
N THR A 189 11.30 -4.11 -9.92
CA THR A 189 10.61 -3.07 -10.70
C THR A 189 9.67 -2.22 -9.87
N TRP A 190 9.32 -2.63 -8.64
CA TRP A 190 8.27 -2.01 -7.80
C TRP A 190 8.39 -0.50 -7.60
N PHE A 191 9.60 0.03 -7.65
CA PHE A 191 9.89 1.46 -7.48
C PHE A 191 10.77 2.01 -8.59
N SER A 192 10.81 1.33 -9.74
CA SER A 192 11.57 1.79 -10.90
C SER A 192 10.88 3.00 -11.57
N GLY A 193 11.68 3.95 -12.04
CA GLY A 193 11.17 5.12 -12.78
C GLY A 193 10.10 5.91 -12.01
N SER A 194 8.94 6.13 -12.63
CA SER A 194 7.82 6.85 -12.01
C SER A 194 7.07 6.04 -10.95
N LEU A 195 7.27 4.71 -10.86
CA LEU A 195 6.65 3.92 -9.79
C LEU A 195 7.21 4.33 -8.42
N ALA A 196 8.43 4.89 -8.33
CA ALA A 196 9.00 5.40 -7.08
C ALA A 196 8.08 6.38 -6.33
N ILE A 197 7.25 7.14 -7.06
CA ILE A 197 6.31 8.12 -6.50
C ILE A 197 4.85 7.65 -6.48
N ASP A 198 4.56 6.51 -7.10
CA ASP A 198 3.18 6.02 -7.23
C ASP A 198 2.72 5.32 -5.96
N SER A 199 1.59 5.78 -5.41
CA SER A 199 0.97 5.27 -4.19
C SER A 199 0.06 4.06 -4.41
N ASN A 200 -0.36 3.77 -5.65
CA ASN A 200 -1.25 2.66 -5.98
C ASN A 200 -0.46 1.33 -6.07
N PRO A 201 -0.73 0.34 -5.20
CA PRO A 201 -0.08 -0.98 -5.26
C PRO A 201 -0.32 -1.70 -6.58
N TYR A 202 -1.51 -1.55 -7.17
CA TYR A 202 -1.91 -2.27 -8.39
C TYR A 202 -1.23 -1.74 -9.65
N SER A 203 -0.56 -0.58 -9.59
CA SER A 203 0.33 -0.13 -10.66
C SER A 203 1.56 -1.03 -10.83
N ARG A 204 1.73 -2.08 -10.03
CA ARG A 204 2.80 -3.07 -10.20
C ARG A 204 2.29 -4.34 -10.90
N ALA A 205 0.99 -4.45 -11.14
CA ALA A 205 0.36 -5.63 -11.74
C ALA A 205 0.39 -5.62 -13.28
N HIS A 206 1.55 -5.29 -13.87
CA HIS A 206 1.75 -5.29 -15.31
C HIS A 206 3.23 -5.38 -15.66
N GLY A 207 3.52 -5.62 -16.94
CA GLY A 207 4.88 -5.72 -17.47
C GLY A 207 5.40 -7.15 -17.52
N ALA A 208 6.49 -7.36 -18.24
CA ALA A 208 6.99 -8.70 -18.56
C ALA A 208 7.36 -9.50 -17.31
N GLU A 209 7.87 -8.86 -16.26
CA GLU A 209 8.21 -9.50 -14.99
C GLU A 209 6.96 -9.98 -14.24
N PHE A 210 5.86 -9.21 -14.28
CA PHE A 210 4.58 -9.61 -13.70
C PHE A 210 3.93 -10.73 -14.51
N ASP A 211 3.93 -10.61 -15.84
CA ASP A 211 3.36 -11.62 -16.75
C ASP A 211 4.03 -12.99 -16.58
N ARG A 212 5.33 -13.02 -16.28
CA ARG A 212 6.05 -14.27 -15.94
C ARG A 212 5.48 -14.94 -14.69
N LEU A 213 5.12 -14.18 -13.67
CA LEU A 213 4.51 -14.72 -12.45
C LEU A 213 3.09 -15.24 -12.73
N ILE A 214 2.30 -14.50 -13.51
CA ILE A 214 0.97 -14.95 -13.96
C ILE A 214 1.06 -16.27 -14.73
N ALA A 215 2.06 -16.41 -15.60
CA ALA A 215 2.27 -17.63 -16.40
C ALA A 215 2.59 -18.88 -15.56
N LEU A 216 3.06 -18.73 -14.31
CA LEU A 216 3.27 -19.86 -13.41
C LEU A 216 1.95 -20.46 -12.87
N GLY A 217 0.83 -19.74 -12.98
CA GLY A 217 -0.51 -20.22 -12.67
C GLY A 217 -0.83 -20.33 -11.17
N PRO A 218 -2.07 -20.73 -10.80
CA PRO A 218 -2.56 -20.70 -9.41
C PRO A 218 -1.80 -21.61 -8.43
N GLN A 219 -1.01 -22.56 -8.94
CA GLN A 219 -0.14 -23.41 -8.13
C GLN A 219 0.93 -22.64 -7.33
N ILE A 220 1.26 -21.40 -7.69
CA ILE A 220 2.21 -20.58 -6.91
C ILE A 220 1.59 -19.85 -5.71
N LEU A 221 0.27 -19.98 -5.46
CA LEU A 221 -0.39 -19.32 -4.34
C LEU A 221 0.30 -19.54 -2.98
N PRO A 222 0.76 -20.75 -2.59
CA PRO A 222 1.50 -20.93 -1.34
C PRO A 222 2.81 -20.14 -1.29
N LEU A 223 3.50 -19.98 -2.43
CA LEU A 223 4.74 -19.20 -2.52
C LEU A 223 4.48 -17.70 -2.41
N ILE A 224 3.37 -17.22 -2.97
CA ILE A 224 2.93 -15.82 -2.84
C ILE A 224 2.58 -15.52 -1.38
N VAL A 225 1.80 -16.39 -0.74
CA VAL A 225 1.44 -16.26 0.69
C VAL A 225 2.71 -16.27 1.56
N ASN A 226 3.66 -17.18 1.30
CA ASN A 226 4.95 -17.19 1.98
C ASN A 226 5.79 -15.94 1.71
N SER A 227 5.63 -15.31 0.56
CA SER A 227 6.30 -14.02 0.31
C SER A 227 5.62 -12.90 1.08
N LEU A 228 4.29 -12.91 1.19
CA LEU A 228 3.50 -11.93 1.94
C LEU A 228 3.69 -11.98 3.46
N SER A 229 4.28 -13.05 4.01
CA SER A 229 4.64 -13.09 5.44
C SER A 229 5.80 -12.16 5.78
N GLU A 230 6.59 -11.76 4.79
CA GLU A 230 7.63 -10.74 4.93
C GLU A 230 6.99 -9.34 4.82
N GLU A 231 7.22 -8.50 5.82
CA GLU A 231 6.54 -7.20 5.94
C GLU A 231 6.78 -6.26 4.74
N ASP A 232 7.97 -6.31 4.14
CA ASP A 232 8.33 -5.50 2.97
C ASP A 232 7.69 -5.96 1.66
N ASN A 233 6.99 -7.11 1.66
CA ASN A 233 6.42 -7.70 0.45
C ASN A 233 4.93 -7.39 0.26
N PHE A 234 4.34 -6.44 1.00
CA PHE A 234 2.91 -6.14 0.91
C PHE A 234 2.42 -5.78 -0.50
N LEU A 235 3.27 -5.24 -1.38
CA LEU A 235 2.92 -4.99 -2.79
C LEU A 235 2.64 -6.27 -3.60
N ALA A 236 3.07 -7.44 -3.10
CA ALA A 236 2.73 -8.75 -3.65
C ALA A 236 1.23 -9.08 -3.55
N LEU A 237 0.46 -8.30 -2.78
CA LEU A 237 -1.00 -8.40 -2.75
C LEU A 237 -1.60 -8.27 -4.16
N ALA A 238 -1.05 -7.39 -5.00
CA ALA A 238 -1.53 -7.22 -6.37
C ALA A 238 -1.39 -8.52 -7.21
N LEU A 239 -0.33 -9.30 -6.96
CA LEU A 239 -0.14 -10.60 -7.59
C LEU A 239 -1.10 -11.65 -7.01
N TYR A 240 -1.23 -11.69 -5.68
CA TYR A 240 -2.18 -12.58 -4.99
C TYR A 240 -3.60 -12.40 -5.53
N ASP A 241 -4.08 -11.15 -5.57
CA ASP A 241 -5.43 -10.81 -6.02
C ASP A 241 -5.66 -11.16 -7.50
N SER A 242 -4.60 -11.09 -8.33
CA SER A 242 -4.67 -11.42 -9.75
C SER A 242 -4.73 -12.92 -10.03
N ILE A 243 -4.21 -13.75 -9.12
CA ILE A 243 -4.13 -15.21 -9.27
C ILE A 243 -5.22 -15.94 -8.46
N GLN A 244 -5.69 -15.32 -7.38
CA GLN A 244 -6.71 -15.90 -6.50
C GLN A 244 -8.07 -15.95 -7.21
N SER A 245 -8.51 -17.16 -7.55
CA SER A 245 -9.80 -17.39 -8.23
C SER A 245 -10.99 -17.48 -7.27
N ASP A 246 -10.78 -17.80 -6.00
CA ASP A 246 -11.83 -17.79 -5.00
C ASP A 246 -11.95 -16.38 -4.39
N SER A 247 -12.99 -15.65 -4.81
CA SER A 247 -13.25 -14.28 -4.35
C SER A 247 -13.46 -14.18 -2.84
N LYS A 248 -13.74 -15.28 -2.13
CA LYS A 248 -13.87 -15.30 -0.67
C LYS A 248 -12.52 -15.22 0.06
N LEU A 249 -11.42 -15.37 -0.67
CA LEU A 249 -10.05 -15.36 -0.14
C LEU A 249 -9.28 -14.12 -0.48
N VAL A 250 -9.81 -13.34 -1.41
CA VAL A 250 -9.38 -11.97 -1.59
C VAL A 250 -9.81 -11.20 -0.35
N VAL A 251 -8.84 -10.80 0.48
CA VAL A 251 -9.11 -9.92 1.62
C VAL A 251 -9.41 -8.54 1.06
N GLN A 252 -10.65 -8.09 1.15
CA GLN A 252 -11.05 -6.71 0.86
C GLN A 252 -11.78 -6.19 2.08
N PHE A 253 -11.65 -4.89 2.33
CA PHE A 253 -12.33 -4.25 3.43
C PHE A 253 -13.42 -3.35 2.88
N GLU A 254 -14.61 -3.49 3.45
CA GLU A 254 -15.65 -2.52 3.23
C GLU A 254 -15.27 -1.20 3.85
N SER A 255 -15.96 -0.18 3.39
CA SER A 255 -15.58 1.20 3.63
C SER A 255 -15.71 1.61 5.11
N ASP A 256 -16.62 0.98 5.86
CA ASP A 256 -16.80 1.16 7.31
C ASP A 256 -16.01 0.16 8.18
N ASP A 257 -15.16 -0.67 7.57
CA ASP A 257 -14.37 -1.67 8.27
C ASP A 257 -13.14 -1.02 8.95
N PRO A 258 -13.01 -1.09 10.28
CA PRO A 258 -11.86 -0.52 10.98
C PRO A 258 -10.52 -1.15 10.56
N ARG A 259 -10.54 -2.33 9.93
CA ARG A 259 -9.35 -2.99 9.41
C ARG A 259 -8.72 -2.27 8.22
N LEU A 260 -9.42 -1.33 7.58
CA LEU A 260 -8.81 -0.41 6.60
C LEU A 260 -7.62 0.37 7.19
N LEU A 261 -7.62 0.61 8.50
CA LEU A 261 -6.54 1.31 9.21
C LEU A 261 -5.26 0.46 9.33
N GLU A 262 -5.33 -0.82 8.98
CA GLU A 262 -4.18 -1.73 8.97
C GLU A 262 -3.31 -1.56 7.73
N GLY A 263 -3.82 -0.89 6.69
CA GLY A 263 -3.12 -0.68 5.44
C GLY A 263 -2.81 -1.97 4.67
N GLU A 264 -1.99 -1.84 3.65
CA GLU A 264 -1.59 -2.97 2.81
C GLU A 264 -0.77 -4.00 3.57
N GLN A 265 0.08 -3.58 4.52
CA GLN A 265 0.81 -4.51 5.38
C GLN A 265 -0.13 -5.37 6.22
N GLY A 266 -1.20 -4.78 6.79
CA GLY A 266 -2.16 -5.56 7.55
C GLY A 266 -3.04 -6.44 6.68
N ARG A 267 -3.45 -5.94 5.51
CA ARG A 267 -4.12 -6.74 4.50
C ARG A 267 -3.28 -7.95 4.09
N ALA A 268 -1.96 -7.79 3.88
CA ALA A 268 -1.02 -8.87 3.58
C ALA A 268 -0.97 -9.89 4.72
N LYS A 269 -0.83 -9.43 5.97
CA LYS A 269 -0.85 -10.32 7.15
C LYS A 269 -2.18 -11.07 7.28
N ARG A 270 -3.31 -10.46 6.90
CA ARG A 270 -4.60 -11.17 6.84
C ARG A 270 -4.68 -12.18 5.71
N VAL A 271 -4.11 -11.92 4.54
CA VAL A 271 -4.00 -12.97 3.50
C VAL A 271 -3.21 -14.17 4.04
N VAL A 272 -2.23 -13.92 4.89
CA VAL A 272 -1.41 -14.95 5.53
C VAL A 272 -2.15 -15.69 6.66
N THR A 273 -2.93 -14.99 7.51
CA THR A 273 -3.63 -15.57 8.69
C THR A 273 -5.10 -15.97 8.45
N HIS A 274 -5.81 -15.31 7.55
CA HIS A 274 -7.21 -15.59 7.19
C HIS A 274 -7.34 -16.62 6.07
N ILE A 275 -6.30 -17.41 5.79
CA ILE A 275 -6.50 -18.71 5.14
C ILE A 275 -7.38 -19.50 6.11
N PRO A 276 -8.70 -19.60 5.87
CA PRO A 276 -9.57 -20.26 6.81
C PRO A 276 -9.07 -21.70 6.88
N HIS A 277 -9.02 -22.27 8.07
CA HIS A 277 -8.59 -23.64 8.31
C HIS A 277 -9.58 -24.72 7.76
N PRO A 278 -10.16 -24.54 6.56
CA PRO A 278 -10.36 -25.61 5.57
C PRO A 278 -9.52 -25.46 4.28
N GLN A 279 -8.65 -24.48 4.13
CA GLN A 279 -7.87 -24.28 2.89
C GLN A 279 -6.49 -24.90 2.88
N LEU A 280 -5.95 -25.19 4.06
CA LEU A 280 -5.01 -26.29 4.20
C LEU A 280 -5.61 -27.63 3.75
N SER A 281 -6.95 -27.78 3.75
CA SER A 281 -7.60 -28.97 3.19
C SER A 281 -7.71 -28.95 1.66
N GLN A 282 -7.73 -27.78 1.02
CA GLN A 282 -7.65 -27.66 -0.44
C GLN A 282 -6.22 -27.79 -0.96
N ILE A 283 -5.23 -27.24 -0.24
CA ILE A 283 -3.80 -27.48 -0.51
C ILE A 283 -3.47 -28.98 -0.33
N LYS A 284 -3.98 -29.64 0.74
CA LYS A 284 -3.93 -31.11 0.89
C LYS A 284 -4.64 -31.89 -0.22
N LYS A 285 -5.73 -31.35 -0.81
CA LYS A 285 -6.42 -31.97 -1.96
C LYS A 285 -5.62 -31.82 -3.26
N ALA A 286 -4.98 -30.67 -3.49
CA ALA A 286 -4.10 -30.46 -4.64
C ALA A 286 -2.86 -31.37 -4.59
N ILE A 287 -2.26 -31.55 -3.41
CA ILE A 287 -1.12 -32.46 -3.20
C ILE A 287 -1.51 -33.94 -3.42
N LYS A 288 -2.74 -34.35 -3.05
CA LYS A 288 -3.24 -35.73 -3.29
C LYS A 288 -3.47 -36.07 -4.77
N VAL A 289 -3.80 -35.08 -5.60
CA VAL A 289 -4.03 -35.26 -7.04
C VAL A 289 -2.70 -35.44 -7.81
N VAL A 290 -1.60 -34.85 -7.33
CA VAL A 290 -0.26 -35.00 -7.93
C VAL A 290 0.38 -36.36 -7.61
N HIS A 291 -0.04 -37.04 -6.54
CA HIS A 291 0.52 -38.32 -6.09
C HIS A 291 -0.34 -39.56 -6.43
N SER A 292 -1.38 -39.39 -7.27
CA SER A 292 -2.27 -40.49 -7.69
C SER A 292 -2.27 -40.76 -9.20
N ASN A 293 -1.25 -40.28 -9.92
CA ASN A 293 -0.97 -40.63 -11.32
C ASN A 293 0.44 -41.19 -11.46
#